data_AF-A0A2E3W330-F1
#
_entry.id   AF-A0A2E3W330-F1
#
_cell.length_a   1.000
_cell.length_b   1.000
_cell.length_c   1.000
_cell.angle_alpha   90.00
_cell.angle_beta   90.00
_cell.angle_gamma   90.00
#
_symmetry.space_group_name_H-M   'P 1'
#
loop_
_entity.id
_entity.type
_entity.pdbx_description
1 polymer ?
#
loop_
_entity_poly.entity_id
_entity_poly.type
_entity_poly.pdbx_seq_one_letter_code
_entity_poly.pdbx_strand_id
1 'polypeptide(L)'
;MLFSAASAMAFDAKKEFSTNCAVCHSIGGGDKTGPDLAGVTERRDEKWLIKFIQYAPGMIDGDPEDEEYKTPDPLAVKIYKKYKPIKMTEQMLEPEQIKKLLAYIKEQSKGKTAKGKILEVK
;
A
#
# COMPACT_ATOMS: atom_id res chain seq x y z
N MET A 1 39.68 -8.76 -14.03
CA MET A 1 39.00 -7.47 -13.78
C MET A 1 37.52 -7.78 -13.55
N LEU A 2 37.06 -7.79 -12.30
CA LEU A 2 35.66 -8.03 -11.96
C LEU A 2 35.04 -6.69 -11.59
N PHE A 3 34.36 -6.06 -12.54
CA PHE A 3 33.52 -4.90 -12.26
C PHE A 3 32.25 -5.38 -11.57
N SER A 4 32.21 -5.30 -10.24
CA SER A 4 30.96 -5.40 -9.50
C SER A 4 30.32 -4.02 -9.45
N ALA A 5 29.53 -3.67 -10.47
CA ALA A 5 28.71 -2.46 -10.48
C ALA A 5 27.38 -2.73 -9.79
N ALA A 6 27.39 -2.95 -8.48
CA ALA A 6 26.19 -2.92 -7.68
C ALA A 6 26.05 -1.53 -7.04
N SER A 7 25.32 -0.63 -7.71
CA SER A 7 24.37 0.33 -7.09
C SER A 7 23.96 1.41 -8.09
N ALA A 8 23.04 1.07 -8.98
CA ALA A 8 22.03 2.04 -9.38
C ALA A 8 21.04 2.15 -8.21
N MET A 9 21.19 3.21 -7.42
CA MET A 9 20.36 3.70 -6.30
C MET A 9 19.43 2.66 -5.64
N ALA A 10 19.79 2.21 -4.43
CA ALA A 10 18.88 1.44 -3.59
C ALA A 10 17.59 2.27 -3.31
N PHE A 11 16.43 1.66 -3.55
CA PHE A 11 15.13 2.25 -3.20
C PHE A 11 15.05 2.61 -1.71
N ASP A 12 14.82 3.89 -1.41
CA ASP A 12 14.67 4.41 -0.05
C ASP A 12 13.19 4.43 0.35
N ALA A 13 12.77 3.36 1.03
CA ALA A 13 11.39 3.20 1.49
C ALA A 13 10.92 4.29 2.47
N LYS A 14 11.84 4.84 3.29
CA LYS A 14 11.49 5.91 4.23
C LYS A 14 11.19 7.19 3.47
N LYS A 15 12.05 7.54 2.51
CA LYS A 15 11.84 8.71 1.65
C LYS A 15 10.55 8.56 0.85
N GLU A 16 10.35 7.41 0.20
CA GLU A 16 9.14 7.11 -0.56
C GLU A 16 7.87 7.28 0.29
N PHE A 17 7.84 6.66 1.47
CA PHE A 17 6.72 6.80 2.39
C PHE A 17 6.46 8.26 2.76
N SER A 18 7.51 9.01 3.11
CA SER A 18 7.38 10.40 3.55
C SER A 18 6.89 11.34 2.46
N THR A 19 7.28 11.09 1.20
CA THR A 19 6.96 11.95 0.06
C THR A 19 5.60 11.62 -0.54
N ASN A 20 5.29 10.33 -0.74
CA ASN A 20 4.14 9.91 -1.54
C ASN A 20 3.01 9.26 -0.73
N CYS A 21 3.31 8.59 0.39
CA CYS A 21 2.30 7.87 1.16
C CYS A 21 1.76 8.69 2.35
N ALA A 22 2.64 9.44 3.02
CA ALA A 22 2.33 10.16 4.26
C ALA A 22 1.36 11.33 4.06
N VAL A 23 1.12 11.78 2.83
CA VAL A 23 0.07 12.76 2.51
C VAL A 23 -1.32 12.19 2.84
N CYS A 24 -1.55 10.92 2.57
CA CYS A 24 -2.86 10.28 2.71
C CYS A 24 -2.95 9.28 3.85
N HIS A 25 -1.82 8.84 4.40
CA HIS A 25 -1.77 7.81 5.44
C HIS A 25 -1.00 8.24 6.68
N SER A 26 -1.28 7.56 7.79
CA SER A 26 -0.48 7.61 9.01
C SER A 26 -0.06 6.20 9.42
N ILE A 27 0.82 6.10 10.43
CA ILE A 27 1.18 4.84 11.09
C ILE A 27 0.98 5.02 12.60
N GLY A 28 -0.19 4.61 13.11
CA GLY A 28 -0.65 4.71 14.50
C GLY A 28 -1.26 6.07 14.87
N GLY A 29 -1.43 6.94 13.87
CA GLY A 29 -1.95 8.30 14.02
C GLY A 29 -3.43 8.43 13.70
N GLY A 30 -4.09 7.34 13.29
CA GLY A 30 -5.47 7.37 12.82
C GLY A 30 -5.62 7.62 11.32
N ASP A 31 -6.86 7.54 10.87
CA ASP A 31 -7.24 7.79 9.48
C ASP A 31 -6.88 9.23 9.05
N LYS A 32 -6.50 9.39 7.78
CA LYS A 32 -6.49 10.68 7.07
C LYS A 32 -7.45 10.57 5.87
N THR A 33 -6.98 10.88 4.67
CA THR A 33 -7.67 10.54 3.42
C THR A 33 -7.82 9.02 3.27
N GLY A 34 -6.77 8.27 3.61
CA GLY A 34 -6.77 6.81 3.66
C GLY A 34 -6.70 6.24 5.09
N PRO A 35 -6.82 4.90 5.21
CA PRO A 35 -6.72 4.20 6.49
C PRO A 35 -5.37 4.37 7.19
N ASP A 36 -5.37 4.26 8.52
CA ASP A 36 -4.13 4.07 9.28
C ASP A 36 -3.45 2.74 8.91
N LEU A 37 -2.13 2.79 8.68
CA LEU A 37 -1.31 1.68 8.20
C LEU A 37 -0.60 0.92 9.33
N ALA A 38 -0.68 1.37 10.60
CA ALA A 38 -0.09 0.59 11.70
C ALA A 38 -0.61 -0.85 11.67
N GLY A 39 0.28 -1.84 11.64
CA GLY A 39 -0.05 -3.28 11.63
C GLY A 39 -0.71 -3.80 10.34
N VAL A 40 -0.72 -3.03 9.24
CA VAL A 40 -1.40 -3.45 7.99
C VAL A 40 -0.85 -4.76 7.43
N THR A 41 0.45 -5.02 7.59
CA THR A 41 1.14 -6.23 7.16
C THR A 41 0.80 -7.47 8.00
N GLU A 42 0.12 -7.31 9.13
CA GLU A 42 -0.38 -8.41 9.96
C GLU A 42 -1.86 -8.71 9.64
N ARG A 43 -2.61 -7.68 9.20
CA ARG A 43 -4.05 -7.78 8.92
C ARG A 43 -4.39 -8.14 7.48
N ARG A 44 -3.41 -8.16 6.57
CA ARG A 44 -3.62 -8.35 5.14
C ARG A 44 -2.51 -9.19 4.53
N ASP A 45 -2.91 -9.99 3.54
CA ASP A 45 -1.98 -10.76 2.72
C ASP A 45 -1.03 -9.85 1.94
N GLU A 46 0.26 -10.21 1.90
CA GLU A 46 1.29 -9.41 1.25
C GLU A 46 1.05 -9.28 -0.26
N LYS A 47 0.61 -10.34 -0.95
CA LYS A 47 0.35 -10.28 -2.39
C LYS A 47 -0.82 -9.34 -2.68
N TRP A 48 -1.88 -9.40 -1.87
CA TRP A 48 -2.99 -8.46 -1.97
C TRP A 48 -2.54 -7.01 -1.77
N LEU A 49 -1.70 -6.76 -0.76
CA LEU A 49 -1.14 -5.42 -0.51
C LEU A 49 -0.29 -4.92 -1.68
N ILE A 50 0.54 -5.79 -2.27
CA ILE A 50 1.36 -5.43 -3.44
C ILE A 50 0.47 -4.98 -4.60
N LYS A 51 -0.54 -5.78 -4.96
CA LYS A 51 -1.47 -5.43 -6.05
C LYS A 51 -2.22 -4.13 -5.78
N PHE A 52 -2.72 -3.96 -4.56
CA PHE A 52 -3.50 -2.77 -4.20
C PHE A 52 -2.64 -1.51 -4.19
N ILE A 53 -1.42 -1.58 -3.66
CA ILE A 53 -0.50 -0.46 -3.66
C ILE A 53 -0.09 -0.11 -5.09
N GLN A 54 0.14 -1.11 -5.95
CA GLN A 54 0.55 -0.89 -7.34
C GLN A 54 -0.59 -0.27 -8.16
N TYR A 55 -1.77 -0.88 -8.17
CA TYR A 55 -2.91 -0.44 -9.01
C TYR A 55 -4.26 -0.50 -8.28
N ALA A 56 -4.43 0.37 -7.28
CA ALA A 56 -5.69 0.51 -6.55
C ALA A 56 -6.92 0.77 -7.46
N PRO A 57 -6.86 1.63 -8.50
CA PRO A 57 -8.01 1.84 -9.39
C PRO A 57 -8.49 0.55 -10.07
N GLY A 58 -7.58 -0.26 -10.63
CA GLY A 58 -7.91 -1.55 -11.22
C GLY A 58 -8.55 -2.51 -10.22
N MET A 59 -8.05 -2.56 -8.98
CA MET A 59 -8.71 -3.35 -7.93
C MET A 59 -10.08 -2.82 -7.50
N ILE A 60 -10.31 -1.50 -7.55
CA ILE A 60 -11.56 -0.88 -7.11
C ILE A 60 -12.65 -0.95 -8.18
N ASP A 61 -12.31 -0.66 -9.44
CA ASP A 61 -13.27 -0.51 -10.53
C ASP A 61 -13.27 -1.70 -11.51
N GLY A 62 -12.24 -2.53 -11.47
CA GLY A 62 -11.93 -3.49 -12.51
C GLY A 62 -11.25 -2.83 -13.72
N ASP A 63 -10.56 -3.64 -14.51
CA ASP A 63 -9.93 -3.26 -15.77
C ASP A 63 -10.12 -4.39 -16.81
N PRO A 64 -11.08 -4.26 -17.74
CA PRO A 64 -11.43 -5.35 -18.65
C PRO A 64 -10.31 -5.75 -19.62
N GLU A 65 -9.30 -4.90 -19.79
CA GLU A 65 -8.16 -5.13 -20.67
C GLU A 65 -6.98 -5.80 -19.94
N ASP A 66 -7.02 -5.85 -18.60
CA ASP A 66 -6.00 -6.49 -17.77
C ASP A 66 -6.59 -7.74 -17.10
N GLU A 67 -6.11 -8.93 -17.48
CA GLU A 67 -6.60 -10.19 -16.93
C GLU A 67 -6.42 -10.31 -15.41
N GLU A 68 -5.45 -9.61 -14.80
CA GLU A 68 -5.26 -9.59 -13.35
C GLU A 68 -6.28 -8.72 -12.61
N TYR A 69 -6.74 -7.64 -13.24
CA TYR A 69 -7.68 -6.68 -12.66
C TYR A 69 -9.07 -6.72 -13.31
N LYS A 70 -9.37 -7.72 -14.13
CA LYS A 70 -10.60 -7.85 -14.94
C LYS A 70 -11.91 -7.52 -14.25
N THR A 71 -12.03 -7.88 -12.97
CA THR A 71 -13.21 -7.61 -12.16
C THR A 71 -12.84 -6.93 -10.85
N PRO A 72 -13.67 -6.01 -10.31
CA PRO A 72 -13.42 -5.38 -9.03
C PRO A 72 -13.17 -6.37 -7.88
N ASP A 73 -12.14 -6.11 -7.08
CA ASP A 73 -11.92 -6.81 -5.82
C ASP A 73 -12.93 -6.32 -4.77
N PRO A 74 -13.75 -7.22 -4.17
CA PRO A 74 -14.78 -6.81 -3.22
C PRO A 74 -14.24 -6.12 -1.96
N LEU A 75 -13.03 -6.44 -1.53
CA LEU A 75 -12.38 -5.81 -0.38
C LEU A 75 -11.88 -4.40 -0.74
N ALA A 76 -11.26 -4.23 -1.91
CA ALA A 76 -10.85 -2.92 -2.43
C ALA A 76 -12.06 -1.98 -2.56
N VAL A 77 -13.18 -2.47 -3.11
CA VAL A 77 -14.45 -1.72 -3.20
C VAL A 77 -14.96 -1.31 -1.82
N LYS A 78 -14.92 -2.22 -0.83
CA LYS A 78 -15.34 -1.92 0.55
C LYS A 78 -14.45 -0.87 1.21
N ILE A 79 -13.13 -0.94 1.00
CA ILE A 79 -12.17 0.06 1.47
C ILE A 79 -12.51 1.41 0.85
N TYR A 80 -12.62 1.50 -0.48
CA TYR A 80 -12.95 2.75 -1.15
C TYR A 80 -14.27 3.36 -0.65
N LYS A 81 -15.35 2.56 -0.54
CA LYS A 81 -16.65 3.05 -0.03
C LYS A 81 -16.55 3.69 1.36
N LYS A 82 -15.59 3.28 2.19
CA LYS A 82 -15.38 3.79 3.55
C LYS A 82 -14.56 5.09 3.59
N TYR A 83 -13.73 5.34 2.58
CA TYR A 83 -12.78 6.45 2.50
C TYR A 83 -13.01 7.43 1.32
N LYS A 84 -14.01 7.16 0.46
CA LYS A 84 -14.46 8.04 -0.63
C LYS A 84 -14.58 9.51 -0.18
N PRO A 85 -14.35 10.51 -1.06
CA PRO A 85 -14.45 10.40 -2.52
C PRO A 85 -13.15 10.03 -3.26
N ILE A 86 -12.00 10.11 -2.60
CA ILE A 86 -10.68 9.97 -3.26
C ILE A 86 -10.26 8.50 -3.36
N LYS A 87 -9.87 8.08 -4.57
CA LYS A 87 -9.22 6.78 -4.81
C LYS A 87 -7.71 6.93 -4.64
N MET A 88 -7.06 5.90 -4.12
CA MET A 88 -5.60 5.80 -4.22
C MET A 88 -5.24 5.67 -5.71
N THR A 89 -4.29 6.48 -6.18
CA THR A 89 -3.83 6.42 -7.57
C THR A 89 -2.93 5.21 -7.78
N GLU A 90 -2.71 4.85 -9.04
CA GLU A 90 -1.63 3.93 -9.41
C GLU A 90 -0.28 4.45 -8.89
N GLN A 91 0.59 3.53 -8.48
CA GLN A 91 1.94 3.82 -8.01
C GLN A 91 2.94 3.14 -8.94
N MET A 92 3.86 3.94 -9.48
CA MET A 92 4.95 3.45 -10.35
C MET A 92 6.05 2.78 -9.52
N LEU A 93 5.69 1.71 -8.80
CA LEU A 93 6.56 0.95 -7.93
C LEU A 93 6.56 -0.52 -8.34
N GLU A 94 7.77 -1.08 -8.44
CA GLU A 94 7.95 -2.51 -8.67
C GLU A 94 7.60 -3.32 -7.41
N PRO A 95 7.20 -4.60 -7.53
CA PRO A 95 6.85 -5.44 -6.39
C PRO A 95 7.92 -5.46 -5.29
N GLU A 96 9.21 -5.49 -5.66
CA GLU A 96 10.33 -5.47 -4.70
C GLU A 96 10.48 -4.12 -3.97
N GLN A 97 10.10 -3.00 -4.59
CA GLN A 97 10.05 -1.69 -3.95
C GLN A 97 8.87 -1.63 -2.96
N ILE A 98 7.71 -2.17 -3.35
CA ILE A 98 6.54 -2.25 -2.46
C ILE A 98 6.84 -3.12 -1.25
N LYS A 99 7.52 -4.26 -1.41
CA LYS A 99 7.96 -5.10 -0.27
C LYS A 99 8.85 -4.34 0.70
N LYS A 100 9.81 -3.55 0.21
CA LYS A 100 10.65 -2.68 1.05
C LYS A 100 9.82 -1.61 1.77
N LEU A 101 8.82 -1.04 1.11
CA LEU A 101 7.88 -0.09 1.70
C LEU A 101 7.03 -0.74 2.80
N LEU A 102 6.52 -1.95 2.58
CA LEU A 102 5.77 -2.74 3.56
C LEU A 102 6.64 -3.12 4.76
N ALA A 103 7.91 -3.48 4.54
CA ALA A 103 8.87 -3.73 5.61
C ALA A 103 9.12 -2.48 6.46
N TYR A 104 9.27 -1.30 5.83
CA TYR A 104 9.36 -0.03 6.53
C TYR A 104 8.10 0.24 7.37
N ILE A 105 6.91 0.08 6.80
CA ILE A 105 5.64 0.26 7.52
C ILE A 105 5.53 -0.69 8.71
N LYS A 106 5.92 -1.97 8.53
CA LYS A 106 5.94 -2.97 9.61
C LYS A 106 6.86 -2.54 10.75
N GLU A 107 8.06 -2.08 10.45
CA GLU A 107 9.00 -1.57 11.46
C GLU A 107 8.42 -0.37 12.22
N GLN A 108 7.85 0.59 11.48
CA GLN A 108 7.23 1.78 12.07
C GLN A 108 5.93 1.49 12.85
N SER A 109 5.37 0.30 12.70
CA SER A 109 4.17 -0.16 13.40
C SER A 109 4.46 -0.72 14.78
N LYS A 110 5.72 -1.05 15.12
CA LYS A 110 6.07 -1.64 16.43
C LYS A 110 5.58 -0.75 17.58
N GLY A 111 4.84 -1.36 18.50
CA GLY A 111 4.26 -0.66 19.66
C GLY A 111 3.08 0.27 19.33
N LYS A 112 2.55 0.23 18.09
CA LYS A 112 1.42 1.04 17.66
C LYS A 112 0.25 0.16 17.26
N THR A 113 -0.96 0.60 17.58
CA THR A 113 -2.20 -0.01 17.11
C THR A 113 -2.83 0.88 16.05
N ALA A 114 -3.44 0.26 15.05
CA ALA A 114 -4.22 0.99 14.05
C ALA A 114 -5.38 1.73 14.72
N LYS A 115 -5.64 2.97 14.30
CA LYS A 115 -6.76 3.77 14.80
C LYS A 115 -7.67 4.20 13.66
N GLY A 116 -8.96 4.39 13.96
CA GLY A 116 -9.95 4.88 13.01
C GLY A 116 -10.88 3.79 12.51
N LYS A 117 -11.38 3.94 11.29
CA LYS A 117 -12.41 3.13 10.69
C LYS A 117 -12.00 1.68 10.43
N ILE A 118 -10.70 1.35 10.47
CA ILE A 118 -10.06 0.03 10.24
C ILE A 118 -11.01 -1.10 9.84
N LEU A 119 -10.90 -1.57 8.60
CA LEU A 119 -11.63 -2.75 8.17
C LEU A 119 -10.94 -4.00 8.71
N GLU A 120 -11.53 -4.66 9.69
CA GLU A 120 -11.16 -6.02 10.06
C GLU A 120 -11.58 -6.97 8.94
N VAL A 121 -10.66 -7.83 8.50
CA VAL A 121 -11.01 -8.97 7.63
C VAL A 121 -11.11 -10.16 8.58
N LYS A 122 -12.34 -10.65 8.75
CA LYS A 122 -12.60 -11.92 9.43
C LYS A 122 -12.25 -13.07 8.51
#